data_AF-A0A3D2IF36-F1
#
_entry.id   AF-A0A3D2IF36-F1
#
_cell.length_a   1.000
_cell.length_b   1.000
_cell.length_c   1.000
_cell.angle_alpha   90.00
_cell.angle_beta   90.00
_cell.angle_gamma   90.00
#
_symmetry.space_group_name_H-M   'P 1'
#
loop_
_entity.id
_entity.type
_entity.pdbx_description
1 polymer ?
#
loop_
_entity_poly.entity_id
_entity_poly.type
_entity_poly.pdbx_seq_one_letter_code
_entity_poly.pdbx_strand_id
1 'polypeptide(L)'
;MTHFFLAISSILNIVLVWYIVQLLKRFLNFQDELDVFSETLEEYKEHIDVVSNLERFYGDETLGNLLRHSISLVEECQSFQRVLRQEEDYGEEEN
;
A
#
# COMPACT_ATOMS: atom_id res chain seq x y z
N MET A 1 9.25 43.03 22.06
CA MET A 1 10.06 41.95 21.47
C MET A 1 9.42 40.58 21.69
N THR A 2 8.98 40.25 22.91
CA THR A 2 8.33 38.97 23.29
C THR A 2 7.02 38.66 22.54
N HIS A 3 6.16 39.66 22.31
CA HIS A 3 4.90 39.46 21.57
C HIS A 3 5.09 38.99 20.12
N PHE A 4 6.19 39.38 19.46
CA PHE A 4 6.52 38.92 18.12
C PHE A 4 6.89 37.43 18.10
N PHE A 5 7.65 36.96 19.10
CA PHE A 5 8.00 35.54 19.23
C PHE A 5 6.75 34.68 19.48
N LEU A 6 5.82 35.16 20.31
CA LEU A 6 4.54 34.48 20.57
C LEU A 6 3.67 34.41 19.30
N ALA A 7 3.58 35.49 18.53
CA ALA A 7 2.82 35.52 17.28
C ALA A 7 3.40 34.55 16.23
N ILE A 8 4.73 34.52 16.07
CA ILE A 8 5.42 33.57 15.17
C ILE A 8 5.16 32.12 15.58
N SER A 9 5.27 31.83 16.88
CA SER A 9 5.01 30.48 17.39
C SER A 9 3.55 30.05 17.15
N SER A 10 2.58 30.94 17.36
CA SER A 10 1.17 30.67 17.03
C SER A 10 0.95 30.39 15.55
N ILE A 11 1.52 31.20 14.65
CA ILE A 11 1.40 31.00 13.21
C ILE A 11 2.03 29.66 12.80
N LEU A 12 3.21 29.33 13.34
CA LEU A 12 3.89 28.08 13.03
C LEU A 12 3.06 26.87 13.47
N ASN A 13 2.42 26.92 14.64
CA ASN A 13 1.51 25.86 15.07
C ASN A 13 0.31 25.71 14.13
N ILE A 14 -0.30 26.81 13.68
CA ILE A 14 -1.42 26.75 12.73
C ILE A 14 -0.99 26.11 11.41
N VAL A 15 0.18 26.50 10.87
CA VAL A 15 0.73 25.91 9.65
C VAL A 15 1.04 24.42 9.84
N LEU A 16 1.56 24.06 11.01
CA LEU A 16 1.92 22.68 11.33
C LEU A 16 0.68 21.79 11.44
N VAL A 17 -0.38 22.25 12.11
CA VAL A 17 -1.67 21.55 12.16
C VAL A 17 -2.27 21.41 10.77
N TRP A 18 -2.25 22.49 9.97
CA TRP A 18 -2.74 22.45 8.59
C TRP A 18 -1.96 21.42 7.74
N TYR A 19 -0.64 21.37 7.88
CA TYR A 19 0.22 20.43 7.18
C TYR A 19 -0.07 18.98 7.59
N ILE A 20 -0.22 18.71 8.88
CA ILE A 20 -0.57 17.37 9.39
C ILE A 20 -1.91 16.92 8.81
N VAL A 21 -2.93 17.78 8.82
CA VAL A 21 -4.25 17.44 8.25
C VAL A 21 -4.15 17.14 6.76
N GLN A 22 -3.34 17.92 6.02
CA GLN A 22 -3.13 17.69 4.60
C GLN A 22 -2.38 16.37 4.33
N LEU A 23 -1.39 16.04 5.15
CA LEU A 23 -0.63 14.79 5.07
C LEU A 23 -1.52 13.59 5.37
N LEU A 24 -2.34 13.67 6.43
CA LEU A 24 -3.23 12.59 6.84
C LEU A 24 -4.27 12.27 5.75
N LYS A 25 -4.85 13.30 5.10
CA LYS A 25 -5.76 13.10 3.96
C LYS A 25 -5.09 12.37 2.80
N ARG A 26 -3.84 12.72 2.49
CA ARG A 26 -3.09 12.07 1.42
C ARG A 26 -2.74 10.62 1.77
N PHE A 27 -2.45 10.36 3.04
CA PHE A 27 -2.17 9.03 3.55
C PHE A 27 -3.40 8.12 3.50
N LEU A 28 -4.56 8.59 3.94
CA LEU A 28 -5.82 7.85 3.83
C LEU A 28 -6.17 7.52 2.38
N ASN A 29 -6.05 8.49 1.47
CA ASN A 29 -6.28 8.22 0.04
C ASN A 29 -5.27 7.22 -0.54
N PHE A 30 -4.03 7.21 -0.04
CA PHE A 30 -3.02 6.24 -0.43
C PHE A 30 -3.36 4.82 0.06
N GLN A 31 -3.96 4.67 1.25
CA GLN A 31 -4.48 3.39 1.72
C GLN A 31 -5.61 2.87 0.83
N ASP A 32 -6.60 3.72 0.51
CA ASP A 32 -7.71 3.35 -0.37
C ASP A 32 -7.19 2.86 -1.74
N GLU A 33 -6.20 3.55 -2.30
CA GLU A 33 -5.55 3.15 -3.55
C GLU A 33 -4.79 1.82 -3.42
N LEU A 34 -4.12 1.57 -2.29
CA LEU A 34 -3.42 0.30 -2.02
C LEU A 34 -4.39 -0.88 -1.87
N ASP A 35 -5.55 -0.67 -1.27
CA ASP A 35 -6.56 -1.71 -1.13
C ASP A 35 -7.14 -2.11 -2.49
N VAL A 36 -7.45 -1.14 -3.35
CA VAL A 36 -7.85 -1.40 -4.75
C VAL A 36 -6.74 -2.12 -5.53
N PHE A 37 -5.48 -1.73 -5.31
CA PHE A 37 -4.33 -2.39 -5.92
C PHE A 37 -4.22 -3.86 -5.49
N SER A 38 -4.50 -4.15 -4.22
CA SER A 38 -4.51 -5.52 -3.69
C SER A 38 -5.60 -6.39 -4.31
N GLU A 39 -6.82 -5.86 -4.42
CA GLU A 39 -7.92 -6.56 -5.08
C GLU A 39 -7.55 -6.91 -6.54
N THR A 40 -6.94 -5.96 -7.25
CA THR A 40 -6.46 -6.18 -8.63
C THR A 40 -5.36 -7.25 -8.70
N LEU A 41 -4.46 -7.31 -7.71
CA LEU A 41 -3.43 -8.35 -7.62
C LEU A 41 -4.02 -9.73 -7.35
N GLU A 42 -5.07 -9.81 -6.54
CA GLU A 42 -5.77 -11.06 -6.26
C GLU A 42 -6.50 -11.59 -7.50
N GLU A 43 -7.19 -10.72 -8.24
CA GLU A 43 -7.77 -11.06 -9.54
C GLU A 43 -6.70 -11.54 -10.54
N TYR A 44 -5.56 -10.84 -10.61
CA TYR A 44 -4.44 -11.25 -11.47
C TYR A 44 -3.89 -12.63 -11.10
N LYS A 45 -3.78 -12.94 -9.81
CA LYS A 45 -3.38 -14.26 -9.32
C LYS A 45 -4.36 -15.34 -9.74
N GLU A 46 -5.67 -15.09 -9.62
CA GLU A 46 -6.71 -16.03 -10.05
C GLU A 46 -6.62 -16.30 -11.56
N HIS A 47 -6.45 -15.25 -12.37
CA HIS A 47 -6.25 -15.39 -13.81
C HIS A 47 -5.01 -16.21 -14.16
N ILE A 48 -3.90 -15.98 -13.48
CA ILE A 48 -2.68 -16.75 -13.68
C ILE A 48 -2.85 -18.20 -13.25
N ASP A 49 -3.53 -18.49 -12.14
CA ASP A 49 -3.74 -19.86 -11.69
C ASP A 49 -4.60 -20.66 -12.69
N VAL A 50 -5.64 -20.03 -13.23
CA VAL A 50 -6.48 -20.61 -14.30
C VAL A 50 -5.65 -20.88 -15.55
N VAL A 51 -4.83 -19.91 -15.99
CA VAL A 51 -3.93 -20.10 -17.15
C VAL A 51 -2.91 -21.19 -16.87
N SER A 52 -2.30 -21.24 -15.68
CA SER A 52 -1.32 -22.26 -15.28
C SER A 52 -1.89 -23.67 -15.38
N ASN A 53 -3.15 -23.82 -14.96
CA ASN A 53 -3.86 -25.09 -14.96
C ASN A 53 -4.29 -25.50 -16.38
N LEU A 54 -4.61 -24.55 -17.25
CA LEU A 54 -4.90 -24.76 -18.67
C LEU A 54 -3.64 -25.04 -19.50
N GLU A 55 -2.51 -24.46 -19.11
CA GLU A 55 -1.24 -24.49 -19.85
C GLU A 55 -0.37 -25.72 -19.55
N ARG A 56 -0.90 -26.68 -18.77
CA ARG A 56 -0.33 -28.03 -18.55
C ARG A 56 -0.11 -28.85 -19.84
N PHE A 57 -0.21 -28.24 -21.02
CA PHE A 57 -0.21 -28.90 -22.32
C PHE A 57 0.72 -28.33 -23.41
N TYR A 58 1.59 -27.33 -23.15
CA TYR A 58 2.51 -26.85 -24.20
C TYR A 58 4.01 -27.11 -24.02
N GLY A 59 4.47 -27.67 -22.91
CA GLY A 59 5.85 -28.16 -22.78
C GLY A 59 6.96 -27.09 -22.88
N ASP A 60 6.61 -25.80 -22.84
CA ASP A 60 7.57 -24.70 -22.79
C ASP A 60 7.91 -24.35 -21.34
N GLU A 61 9.10 -24.76 -20.90
CA GLU A 61 9.62 -24.47 -19.55
C GLU A 61 9.75 -22.96 -19.28
N THR A 62 9.93 -22.13 -20.32
CA THR A 62 10.08 -20.67 -20.18
C THR A 62 8.79 -20.04 -19.66
N LEU A 63 7.66 -20.45 -20.24
CA LEU A 63 6.34 -19.90 -19.93
C LEU A 63 5.91 -20.29 -18.51
N GLY A 64 6.13 -21.56 -18.14
CA GLY A 64 5.89 -22.05 -16.78
C GLY A 64 6.76 -21.34 -15.72
N ASN A 65 8.01 -21.01 -16.06
CA ASN A 65 8.89 -20.28 -15.15
C ASN A 65 8.46 -18.81 -14.98
N LEU A 66 7.98 -18.16 -16.05
CA LEU A 66 7.43 -16.81 -16.02
C LEU A 66 6.14 -16.74 -15.18
N LEU A 67 5.28 -17.73 -15.31
CA LEU A 67 4.04 -17.83 -14.55
C LEU A 67 4.32 -17.99 -13.05
N ARG A 68 5.25 -18.89 -12.70
CA ARG A 68 5.69 -19.08 -11.31
C ARG A 68 6.30 -17.81 -10.73
N HIS A 69 7.07 -17.06 -11.53
CA HIS A 69 7.63 -15.78 -11.09
C HIS A 69 6.54 -14.74 -10.85
N SER A 70 5.52 -14.69 -11.71
CA SER A 70 4.38 -13.79 -11.54
C SER A 70 3.58 -14.10 -10.27
N ILE A 71 3.35 -15.38 -9.94
CA ILE A 71 2.71 -15.79 -8.67
C ILE A 71 3.54 -15.33 -7.47
N SER A 72 4.87 -15.55 -7.51
CA SER A 72 5.78 -15.12 -6.44
C SER A 72 5.77 -13.60 -6.24
N LEU A 73 5.68 -12.82 -7.31
CA LEU A 73 5.58 -11.35 -7.24
C LEU A 73 4.27 -10.91 -6.58
N VAL A 74 3.15 -11.55 -6.90
CA VAL A 74 1.87 -11.25 -6.25
C VAL A 74 1.95 -11.54 -4.74
N GLU A 75 2.52 -12.68 -4.35
CA GLU A 75 2.67 -13.03 -2.94
C GLU A 75 3.55 -12.03 -2.17
N GLU A 76 4.64 -11.56 -2.79
CA GLU A 76 5.51 -10.53 -2.22
C GLU A 76 4.76 -9.20 -2.03
N CYS A 77 3.99 -8.76 -3.04
CA CYS A 77 3.17 -7.56 -2.94
C CYS A 77 2.08 -7.68 -1.86
N GLN A 78 1.41 -8.83 -1.74
CA GLN A 78 0.43 -9.09 -0.68
C GLN A 78 1.08 -9.10 0.72
N SER A 79 2.32 -9.59 0.82
CA SER A 79 3.08 -9.55 2.08
C SER A 79 3.41 -8.12 2.51
N PHE A 80 3.78 -7.26 1.56
CA PHE A 80 4.10 -5.85 1.81
C PHE A 80 2.86 -5.07 2.28
N GLN A 81 1.71 -5.30 1.64
CA GLN A 81 0.45 -4.70 2.09
C GLN A 81 0.07 -5.16 3.51
N ARG A 82 0.29 -6.43 3.85
CA ARG A 82 0.00 -6.93 5.22
C ARG A 82 0.83 -6.21 6.28
N VAL A 83 2.10 -5.93 6.00
CA VAL A 83 2.98 -5.18 6.90
C VAL A 83 2.50 -3.74 7.05
N LEU A 84 2.16 -3.07 5.95
CA LEU A 84 1.60 -1.71 5.96
C LEU A 84 0.31 -1.62 6.80
N ARG A 85 -0.61 -2.58 6.62
CA ARG A 85 -1.87 -2.63 7.36
C ARG A 85 -1.68 -2.95 8.85
N GLN A 86 -0.66 -3.74 9.18
CA GLN A 86 -0.32 -4.07 10.56
C GLN A 86 0.29 -2.86 11.29
N GLU A 87 1.07 -2.00 10.63
CA GLU A 87 1.56 -0.76 11.25
C GLU A 87 0.44 0.23 11.61
N GLU A 88 -0.69 0.19 10.90
CA GLU A 88 -1.85 1.04 11.19
C GLU A 88 -2.61 0.60 12.45
N ASP A 89 -2.83 -0.71 12.61
CA ASP A 89 -3.53 -1.30 13.76
C ASP A 89 -2.80 -1.01 15.09
N TYR A 90 -1.46 -1.03 15.08
CA TYR A 90 -0.65 -0.66 16.25
C TYR A 90 -0.71 0.84 16.59
N GLY A 91 -1.03 1.72 15.62
CA GLY A 91 -1.15 3.16 15.85
C GLY A 91 -2.48 3.58 16.49
N GLU A 92 -3.52 2.76 16.36
CA GLU A 92 -4.85 3.01 16.96
C GLU A 92 -4.97 2.51 18.41
N GLU A 93 -4.18 1.49 18.81
CA GLU A 93 -4.18 0.97 20.19
C GLU A 93 -3.45 1.88 21.21
N GLU A 94 -2.66 2.86 20.76
CA GLU A 94 -1.88 3.77 21.62
C GLU A 94 -2.52 5.17 21.81
N ASN A 95 -3.79 5.37 21.40
CA ASN A 95 -4.54 6.64 21.60
C ASN A 95 -5.73 6.50 22.55
#